data_AF-A0A4S4G3L3-F1
#
_entry.id   AF-A0A4S4G3L3-F1
#
_cell.length_a   1.000
_cell.length_b   1.000
_cell.length_c   1.000
_cell.angle_alpha   90.00
_cell.angle_beta   90.00
_cell.angle_gamma   90.00
#
_symmetry.space_group_name_H-M   'P 1'
#
loop_
_entity.id
_entity.type
_entity.pdbx_description
1 polymer ?
#
loop_
_entity_poly.entity_id
_entity_poly.type
_entity_poly.pdbx_seq_one_letter_code
_entity_poly.pdbx_strand_id
1 'polypeptide(L)' 'MPSTLAIVRRILTQFALDKRTLALLFAAPLVVLWLLSVILGADTVGPKIATVNLPTEFQTQLEQIDARITEADAR' A
#
# COMPACT_ATOMS: atom_id res chain seq x y z
N MET A 1 -2.71 36.63 35.66
CA MET A 1 -3.35 35.66 34.74
C MET A 1 -2.25 34.97 33.96
N PRO A 2 -2.07 33.64 34.02
CA PRO A 2 -1.12 32.99 33.13
C PRO A 2 -1.57 33.27 31.69
N SER A 3 -0.68 33.88 30.90
CA SER A 3 -0.90 34.04 29.47
C SER A 3 -1.12 32.64 28.89
N THR A 4 -2.18 32.47 28.10
CA THR A 4 -2.55 31.17 27.48
C THR A 4 -1.36 30.48 26.82
N LEU A 5 -0.42 31.27 26.29
CA LEU A 5 0.87 30.84 25.73
C LEU A 5 1.73 30.03 26.71
N ALA A 6 1.74 30.35 28.01
CA ALA A 6 2.49 29.62 29.02
C ALA A 6 1.94 28.20 29.22
N ILE A 7 0.62 28.04 29.17
CA ILE A 7 -0.05 26.74 29.27
C ILE A 7 0.24 25.93 28.00
N VAL A 8 0.11 26.55 26.82
CA VAL A 8 0.42 25.90 25.52
C VAL A 8 1.87 25.39 25.50
N ARG A 9 2.84 26.22 25.90
CA ARG A 9 4.26 25.83 25.93
C ARG A 9 4.50 24.63 26.85
N ARG A 10 3.84 24.58 28.01
CA ARG A 10 3.94 23.47 28.95
C ARG A 10 3.40 22.17 28.33
N ILE A 11 2.24 22.23 27.68
CA ILE A 11 1.62 21.07 27.02
C ILE A 11 2.50 20.55 25.87
N LEU A 12 2.97 21.43 24.98
CA LEU A 12 3.85 21.03 23.88
C LEU A 12 5.14 20.36 24.37
N THR A 13 5.72 20.86 25.46
CA THR A 13 6.90 20.26 26.07
C THR A 13 6.57 18.88 26.66
N GLN A 14 5.41 18.70 27.31
CA GLN A 14 4.98 17.41 27.84
C GLN A 14 4.76 16.37 26.73
N PHE A 15 4.13 16.78 25.62
CA PHE A 15 3.96 15.91 24.45
C PHE A 15 5.30 15.56 23.79
N ALA A 16 6.24 16.52 23.71
CA ALA A 16 7.55 16.29 23.11
C ALA A 16 8.41 15.28 23.87
N LEU A 17 8.27 15.20 25.19
CA LEU A 17 8.99 14.22 26.03
C LEU A 17 8.29 12.85 26.08
N ASP A 18 7.02 12.77 25.71
CA ASP A 18 6.32 11.49 25.63
C ASP A 18 6.59 10.80 24.28
N LYS A 19 7.71 10.07 24.27
CA LYS A 19 8.18 9.30 23.11
C LYS A 19 7.17 8.24 22.66
N ARG A 20 6.31 7.72 23.56
CA ARG A 20 5.30 6.70 23.21
C ARG A 20 4.18 7.36 22.42
N THR A 21 3.69 8.49 22.91
CA THR A 21 2.61 9.25 22.26
C THR A 21 3.05 9.78 20.91
N LEU A 22 4.26 10.36 20.81
CA LEU A 22 4.81 10.80 19.52
C LEU A 22 5.03 9.63 18.56
N ALA A 23 5.61 8.52 19.03
CA ALA A 23 5.80 7.35 18.19
C ALA A 23 4.47 6.85 17.65
N LEU A 24 3.42 6.77 18.46
CA LEU A 24 2.11 6.30 18.00
C LEU A 24 1.46 7.27 17.00
N LEU A 25 1.56 8.58 17.25
CA LEU A 25 1.00 9.63 16.37
C LEU A 25 1.58 9.56 14.95
N PHE A 26 2.85 9.21 14.79
CA PHE A 26 3.50 9.11 13.48
C PHE A 26 3.54 7.67 12.93
N ALA A 27 3.85 6.69 13.77
CA ALA A 27 4.02 5.30 13.34
C ALA A 27 2.69 4.66 12.93
N ALA A 28 1.59 4.92 13.65
CA ALA A 28 0.29 4.35 13.29
C ALA A 28 -0.18 4.77 11.88
N PRO A 29 -0.22 6.06 11.51
CA PRO A 29 -0.61 6.45 10.16
C PRO A 29 0.39 5.97 9.10
N LEU A 30 1.70 5.93 9.38
CA LEU A 30 2.68 5.37 8.45
C LEU A 30 2.46 3.88 8.19
N VAL A 31 2.16 3.09 9.23
CA VAL A 31 1.86 1.66 9.10
C VAL A 31 0.57 1.45 8.31
N VAL A 32 -0.47 2.24 8.56
CA VAL A 32 -1.74 2.18 7.81
C VAL A 32 -1.51 2.51 6.33
N LEU A 33 -0.76 3.56 6.02
CA LEU A 33 -0.41 3.94 4.65
C LEU A 33 0.41 2.85 3.96
N TRP A 34 1.38 2.26 4.68
CA TRP A 34 2.19 1.16 4.16
C TRP A 34 1.34 -0.07 3.87
N LEU A 35 0.47 -0.49 4.80
CA LEU A 35 -0.45 -1.61 4.59
C LEU A 35 -1.40 -1.35 3.42
N LEU A 36 -1.97 -0.15 3.34
CA LEU A 36 -2.82 0.23 2.22
C LEU A 36 -2.03 0.14 0.90
N SER A 37 -0.79 0.62 0.86
CA SER A 37 0.06 0.50 -0.32
C SER A 37 0.36 -0.96 -0.68
N VAL A 38 0.54 -1.85 0.29
CA VAL A 38 0.76 -3.29 0.03
C VAL A 38 -0.52 -3.96 -0.48
N ILE A 39 -1.67 -3.62 0.09
CA ILE A 39 -2.96 -4.22 -0.27
C ILE A 39 -3.45 -3.70 -1.64
N LEU A 40 -3.28 -2.41 -1.92
CA LEU A 40 -3.70 -1.77 -3.18
C LEU A 40 -2.66 -1.90 -4.28
N GLY A 41 -1.38 -1.97 -3.92
CA GLY A 41 -0.25 -2.12 -4.85
C GLY A 41 0.15 -3.57 -5.09
N ALA A 42 -0.52 -4.53 -4.44
CA ALA A 42 -0.52 -5.89 -4.95
C ALA A 42 -1.10 -5.80 -6.36
N ASP A 43 -0.25 -6.02 -7.38
CA ASP A 43 -0.64 -6.13 -8.78
C ASP A 43 -2.00 -6.80 -8.82
N THR A 44 -3.06 -6.05 -9.13
CA THR A 44 -4.36 -6.60 -9.43
C THR A 44 -4.08 -7.53 -10.58
N VAL A 45 -3.98 -8.81 -10.24
CA VAL A 45 -3.46 -9.87 -11.08
C VAL A 45 -4.23 -9.75 -12.38
N GLY A 46 -3.63 -9.12 -13.40
CA GLY A 46 -4.04 -9.34 -14.78
C GLY A 46 -4.11 -10.85 -14.87
N PRO A 47 -5.29 -11.42 -15.16
CA PRO A 47 -5.60 -12.79 -14.81
C PRO A 47 -4.46 -13.69 -15.29
N LYS A 48 -3.84 -14.43 -14.38
CA LYS A 48 -2.78 -15.39 -14.72
C LYS A 48 -3.46 -16.54 -15.44
N ILE A 49 -3.66 -16.38 -16.74
CA ILE A 49 -4.29 -17.38 -17.59
C ILE A 49 -3.15 -18.28 -18.06
N ALA A 50 -3.12 -19.50 -17.53
CA ALA A 50 -2.28 -20.58 -18.04
C ALA A 50 -2.96 -21.13 -19.29
N THR A 51 -2.33 -20.92 -20.44
CA THR A 51 -2.91 -21.21 -21.75
C THR A 51 -2.11 -22.35 -22.39
N VAL A 52 -2.82 -23.38 -22.88
CA VAL A 52 -2.21 -24.50 -23.62
C VAL A 52 -2.77 -24.49 -25.03
N ASN A 53 -1.91 -24.37 -26.05
CA ASN A 53 -2.32 -24.26 -27.47
C ASN A 53 -3.38 -23.17 -27.73
N LEU A 54 -3.11 -21.91 -27.35
CA LEU A 54 -4.01 -20.81 -27.69
C LEU A 54 -3.80 -20.33 -29.14
N PRO A 55 -4.86 -20.24 -29.96
CA PRO A 55 -4.77 -19.65 -31.30
C PRO A 55 -4.29 -18.19 -31.25
N THR A 56 -3.52 -17.78 -32.26
CA THR A 56 -2.83 -16.48 -32.31
C THR A 56 -3.78 -15.28 -32.19
N GLU A 57 -5.02 -15.41 -32.67
CA GLU A 57 -6.05 -14.37 -32.50
C GLU A 57 -6.39 -14.08 -31.03
N PHE A 58 -6.39 -15.11 -30.17
CA PHE A 58 -6.71 -14.94 -28.76
C PHE A 58 -5.53 -14.40 -27.96
N GLN A 59 -4.29 -14.76 -28.34
CA GLN A 59 -3.08 -14.20 -27.72
C GLN A 59 -3.01 -12.69 -27.88
N THR A 60 -3.30 -12.19 -29.10
CA THR A 60 -3.27 -10.76 -29.40
C THR A 60 -4.33 -9.97 -28.61
N GLN A 61 -5.50 -10.57 -28.38
CA GLN A 61 -6.56 -9.94 -27.58
C GLN A 61 -6.27 -9.97 -26.07
N LEU A 62 -5.58 -11.00 -25.58
CA LEU A 62 -5.18 -11.14 -24.19
C LEU A 62 -4.04 -10.19 -23.80
N GLU A 63 -3.08 -9.96 -24.71
CA GLU A 63 -2.03 -8.94 -24.52
C GLU A 63 -2.60 -7.52 -24.47
N GLN A 64 -3.66 -7.23 -25.24
CA GLN A 64 -4.30 -5.91 -25.27
C GLN A 64 -5.02 -5.54 -23.95
N ILE A 65 -5.38 -6.53 -23.13
CA ILE A 65 -6.04 -6.31 -21.84
C ILE A 65 -5.07 -6.42 -20.64
N ASP A 66 -3.75 -6.36 -20.91
CA ASP A 66 -2.69 -6.43 -19.89
C ASP A 66 -2.75 -7.73 -19.07
N ALA A 67 -3.26 -8.82 -19.66
CA ALA A 67 -3.26 -10.14 -19.03
C ALA A 67 -1.87 -10.76 -19.11
N ARG A 68 -1.32 -11.16 -17.96
CA ARG A 68 0.02 -11.74 -17.86
C ARG A 68 -0.04 -13.21 -18.32
N ILE A 69 0.22 -13.46 -19.59
CA ILE A 69 0.25 -14.81 -20.17
C ILE A 69 1.50 -15.53 -19.67
N THR A 70 1.32 -16.71 -19.06
CA THR A 70 2.42 -17.63 -18.74
C THR A 70 2.12 -18.92 -19.48
N GLU A 71 2.95 -19.27 -20.46
CA GLU A 71 2.86 -20.56 -21.15
C GLU A 71 3.07 -21.67 -20.12
N ALA A 72 2.01 -22.41 -19.82
CA ALA A 72 2.10 -23.58 -18.96
C ALA A 72 2.40 -24.79 -19.84
N ASP A 73 3.58 -25.37 -19.63
CA ASP A 73 4.01 -26.61 -20.29
C ASP A 73 3.00 -27.72 -19.96
N ALA A 74 2.20 -28.12 -20.95
CA ALA A 74 1.25 -29.22 -20.83
C ALA A 74 2.01 -30.54 -20.89
N ARG A 75 2.46 -31.02 -19.72
CA ARG A 75 2.92 -32.39 -19.57
C ARG A 75 1.79 -33.33 -19.16
#